data_AF-A0A2V6LIS4-F1
#
_entry.id   AF-A0A2V6LIS4-F1
#
_cell.length_a   1.000
_cell.length_b   1.000
_cell.length_c   1.000
_cell.angle_alpha   90.00
_cell.angle_beta   90.00
_cell.angle_gamma   90.00
#
_symmetry.space_group_name_H-M   'P 1'
#
loop_
_entity.id
_entity.type
_entity.pdbx_description
1 polymer ?
#
loop_
_entity_poly.entity_id
_entity_poly.type
_entity_poly.pdbx_seq_one_letter_code
_entity_poly.pdbx_strand_id
1 'polypeptide(L)'
;HGKPFNWATVPAFFPIMFELTVLFAAFSAFFANLIMNGLPRWHHPIFNWDRFARATNDGFFLAIEARDPRFSEIETHDLLVETGGLHITIVHEED
;
A
#
# COMPACT_ATOMS: atom_id res chain seq x y z
N HIS A 1 -23.06 46.60 -21.06
CA HIS A 1 -23.22 45.19 -21.43
C HIS A 1 -22.61 44.31 -20.34
N GLY A 2 -23.40 43.92 -19.35
CA GLY A 2 -22.95 43.03 -18.27
C GLY A 2 -23.34 41.60 -18.60
N LYS A 3 -22.38 40.67 -18.55
CA LYS A 3 -22.66 39.23 -18.58
C LYS A 3 -23.66 38.87 -17.48
N PRO A 4 -24.65 37.99 -17.71
CA PRO A 4 -25.62 37.61 -16.68
C PRO A 4 -24.91 37.08 -15.42
N PHE A 5 -25.47 37.30 -14.22
CA PHE A 5 -24.97 36.69 -12.97
C PHE A 5 -25.95 35.63 -12.43
N ASN A 6 -26.90 35.20 -13.26
CA ASN A 6 -27.90 34.21 -12.92
C ASN A 6 -27.45 32.80 -13.36
N TRP A 7 -28.31 31.82 -13.11
CA TRP A 7 -28.10 30.39 -13.41
C TRP A 7 -27.69 30.10 -14.86
N ALA A 8 -27.98 31.00 -15.82
CA ALA A 8 -27.57 30.86 -17.22
C ALA A 8 -26.05 30.93 -17.44
N THR A 9 -25.26 31.33 -16.44
CA THR A 9 -23.78 31.34 -16.52
C THR A 9 -23.08 30.08 -16.05
N VAL A 10 -23.82 29.13 -15.46
CA VAL A 10 -23.26 27.85 -14.99
C VAL A 10 -22.45 27.11 -16.07
N PRO A 11 -22.86 27.04 -17.36
CA PRO A 11 -22.06 26.39 -18.40
C PRO A 11 -20.66 26.99 -18.58
N ALA A 12 -20.47 28.27 -18.31
CA ALA A 12 -19.15 28.92 -18.42
C ALA A 12 -18.17 28.46 -17.32
N PHE A 13 -18.67 27.95 -16.18
CA PHE A 13 -17.86 27.43 -15.08
C PHE A 13 -17.64 25.91 -15.17
N PHE A 14 -18.34 25.22 -16.08
CA PHE A 14 -18.26 23.76 -16.20
C PHE A 14 -16.83 23.23 -16.39
N PRO A 15 -15.97 23.82 -17.25
CA PRO A 15 -14.59 23.35 -17.39
C PRO A 15 -13.84 23.40 -16.05
N ILE A 16 -13.98 24.48 -15.27
CA ILE A 16 -13.29 24.64 -13.99
C ILE A 16 -13.81 23.64 -12.96
N MET A 17 -15.12 23.43 -12.88
CA MET A 17 -15.73 22.48 -11.95
C MET A 17 -15.35 21.03 -12.28
N PHE A 18 -15.28 20.69 -13.57
CA PHE A 18 -14.81 19.39 -14.02
C PHE A 18 -13.36 19.15 -13.59
N GLU A 19 -12.46 20.09 -13.90
CA GLU A 19 -11.04 19.98 -13.55
C GLU A 19 -10.83 19.87 -12.04
N LEU A 20 -11.53 20.67 -11.23
CA LEU A 20 -11.46 20.57 -9.77
C LEU A 20 -11.95 19.22 -9.26
N THR A 21 -13.04 18.69 -9.83
CA THR A 21 -13.58 17.39 -9.44
C THR A 21 -12.58 16.27 -9.74
N VAL A 22 -12.00 16.27 -10.94
CA VAL A 22 -10.98 15.29 -11.34
C VAL A 22 -9.73 15.42 -10.49
N LEU A 23 -9.27 16.65 -10.22
CA LEU A 23 -8.11 16.92 -9.38
C LEU A 23 -8.30 16.39 -7.96
N PHE A 24 -9.43 16.70 -7.32
CA PHE A 24 -9.73 16.21 -5.97
C PHE A 24 -9.96 14.71 -5.92
N ALA A 25 -10.55 14.11 -6.95
CA ALA A 25 -10.71 12.66 -7.05
C ALA A 25 -9.35 11.97 -7.16
N ALA A 26 -8.45 12.48 -8.01
CA ALA A 26 -7.11 11.92 -8.19
C ALA A 26 -6.28 12.01 -6.90
N PHE A 27 -6.27 13.17 -6.23
CA PHE A 27 -5.56 13.30 -4.95
C PHE A 27 -6.16 12.43 -3.86
N SER A 28 -7.49 12.41 -3.73
CA SER A 28 -8.17 11.56 -2.74
C SER A 28 -7.82 10.08 -2.95
N ALA A 29 -7.87 9.59 -4.19
CA ALA A 29 -7.53 8.22 -4.52
C ALA A 29 -6.05 7.91 -4.23
N PHE A 30 -5.14 8.80 -4.63
CA PHE A 30 -3.71 8.65 -4.38
C PHE A 30 -3.40 8.58 -2.87
N PHE A 31 -3.87 9.55 -2.09
CA PHE A 31 -3.60 9.59 -0.65
C PHE A 31 -4.34 8.48 0.11
N ALA A 32 -5.57 8.13 -0.28
CA ALA A 32 -6.29 7.01 0.31
C ALA A 32 -5.53 5.70 0.10
N ASN A 33 -5.02 5.46 -1.11
CA ASN A 33 -4.23 4.27 -1.40
C ASN A 33 -2.96 4.22 -0.55
N LEU A 34 -2.27 5.34 -0.33
CA LEU A 34 -1.10 5.37 0.55
C LEU A 34 -1.49 5.02 1.99
N ILE A 35 -2.47 5.74 2.56
CA ILE A 35 -2.86 5.59 3.97
C ILE A 35 -3.43 4.20 4.24
N MET A 36 -4.32 3.69 3.38
CA MET A 36 -4.96 2.38 3.59
C MET A 36 -3.97 1.22 3.47
N ASN A 37 -2.91 1.35 2.66
CA ASN A 37 -1.84 0.36 2.58
C ASN A 37 -0.74 0.58 3.65
N GLY A 38 -0.90 1.54 4.56
CA GLY A 38 0.10 1.84 5.60
C GLY A 38 1.39 2.46 5.06
N LEU A 39 1.33 3.09 3.88
CA LEU A 39 2.41 3.89 3.32
C LEU A 39 2.22 5.37 3.77
N PRO A 40 3.27 6.17 4.00
CA PRO A 40 4.69 5.92 3.77
C PRO A 40 5.36 5.18 4.93
N ARG A 41 5.94 4.02 4.65
CA ARG A 41 6.72 3.23 5.61
C ARG A 41 8.13 3.06 5.09
N TRP A 42 9.04 3.89 5.61
CA TRP A 42 10.44 3.92 5.17
C TRP A 42 11.23 2.69 5.60
N HIS A 43 10.89 2.12 6.77
CA HIS A 43 11.51 0.92 7.30
C HIS A 43 10.43 -0.11 7.67
N HIS A 44 10.61 -1.32 7.14
CA HIS A 44 9.84 -2.51 7.51
C HIS A 44 10.84 -3.60 7.85
N PRO A 45 10.68 -4.36 8.96
CA PRO A 45 11.63 -5.40 9.37
C PRO A 45 12.04 -6.38 8.27
N ILE A 46 11.12 -6.72 7.35
CA ILE A 46 11.35 -7.60 6.22
C ILE A 46 12.47 -7.12 5.27
N PHE A 47 12.79 -5.82 5.27
CA PHE A 47 13.86 -5.26 4.47
C PHE A 47 15.25 -5.66 4.98
N ASN A 48 15.38 -6.11 6.23
CA ASN A 48 16.65 -6.57 6.80
C ASN A 48 17.08 -7.94 6.23
N TRP A 49 16.19 -8.62 5.51
CA TRP A 49 16.53 -9.87 4.86
C TRP A 49 17.09 -9.63 3.45
N ASP A 50 18.38 -9.91 3.26
CA ASP A 50 19.08 -9.69 1.97
C ASP A 50 18.36 -10.28 0.75
N ARG A 51 17.67 -11.42 0.92
CA ARG A 51 16.93 -12.07 -0.17
C ARG A 51 15.68 -11.29 -0.58
N PHE A 52 15.12 -10.46 0.31
CA PHE A 52 13.92 -9.68 0.02
C PHE A 52 14.13 -8.66 -1.11
N ALA A 53 15.37 -8.30 -1.44
CA ALA A 53 15.69 -7.52 -2.64
C ALA A 53 15.16 -8.16 -3.95
N ARG A 54 14.90 -9.47 -3.95
CA ARG A 54 14.32 -10.20 -5.09
C ARG A 54 12.79 -10.14 -5.16
N ALA A 55 12.10 -9.62 -4.14
CA ALA A 55 10.64 -9.61 -4.04
C ALA A 55 9.96 -8.86 -5.19
N THR A 56 10.64 -7.90 -5.81
CA THR A 56 10.13 -7.12 -6.94
C THR A 56 10.62 -7.61 -8.31
N ASN A 57 11.44 -8.66 -8.35
CA ASN A 57 12.09 -9.14 -9.57
C ASN A 57 11.64 -10.56 -9.92
N ASP A 58 12.08 -11.55 -9.13
CA ASP A 58 11.97 -12.97 -9.51
C ASP A 58 11.63 -13.91 -8.34
N GLY A 59 11.32 -13.37 -7.15
CA GLY A 59 10.97 -14.14 -5.97
C GLY A 59 9.56 -13.86 -5.45
N PHE A 60 8.86 -14.93 -5.04
CA PHE A 60 7.64 -14.83 -4.24
C PHE A 60 7.97 -15.00 -2.77
N PHE A 61 7.35 -14.20 -1.93
CA PHE A 61 7.61 -14.15 -0.50
C PHE A 61 6.29 -14.28 0.26
N LEU A 62 6.29 -15.11 1.29
CA LEU A 62 5.21 -15.23 2.25
C LEU A 62 5.76 -14.84 3.62
N ALA A 63 5.10 -13.89 4.27
CA ALA A 63 5.47 -13.43 5.60
C ALA A 63 4.30 -13.68 6.55
N ILE A 64 4.61 -14.21 7.72
CA ILE A 64 3.66 -14.42 8.82
C ILE A 64 4.12 -13.53 9.96
N GLU A 65 3.25 -12.62 10.40
CA GLU A 65 3.59 -11.70 11.48
C GLU A 65 3.48 -12.38 12.85
N ALA A 66 4.47 -12.15 13.71
CA ALA A 66 4.47 -12.65 15.09
C ALA A 66 3.39 -12.03 16.00
N ARG A 67 2.62 -11.06 15.49
CA ARG A 67 1.53 -10.39 16.23
C ARG A 67 0.26 -11.24 16.33
N ASP A 68 0.13 -12.29 15.52
CA ASP A 68 -1.01 -13.21 15.60
C ASP A 68 -0.95 -14.03 16.91
N PRO A 69 -2.03 -14.07 17.72
CA PRO A 69 -2.10 -14.90 18.93
C PRO A 69 -1.85 -16.39 18.71
N ARG A 70 -2.02 -16.88 17.48
CA ARG A 70 -1.77 -18.28 17.08
C ARG A 70 -0.36 -18.50 16.55
N PHE A 71 0.45 -17.46 16.46
CA PHE A 71 1.81 -17.59 16.00
C PHE A 71 2.65 -18.38 16.99
N SER A 72 3.27 -19.45 16.50
CA SER A 72 4.29 -20.23 17.18
C SER A 72 5.47 -20.38 16.23
N GLU A 73 6.66 -20.00 16.66
CA GLU A 73 7.87 -19.99 15.81
C GLU A 73 8.15 -21.38 15.22
N ILE A 74 8.04 -22.42 16.04
CA ILE A 74 8.31 -23.81 15.66
C ILE A 74 7.23 -24.33 14.72
N GLU A 75 5.95 -24.21 15.08
CA GLU A 75 4.85 -24.75 14.28
C GLU A 75 4.73 -24.03 12.92
N THR A 76 4.96 -22.72 12.90
CA THR A 76 4.93 -21.91 11.67
C THR A 76 6.09 -22.27 10.76
N HIS A 77 7.29 -22.48 11.32
CA HIS A 77 8.44 -22.94 10.56
C HIS A 77 8.16 -24.30 9.91
N ASP A 78 7.66 -25.27 10.68
CA ASP A 78 7.36 -26.61 10.18
C ASP A 78 6.27 -26.59 9.10
N LEU A 79 5.23 -25.76 9.28
CA LEU A 79 4.19 -25.53 8.26
C LEU A 79 4.78 -24.98 6.96
N LEU A 80 5.70 -24.02 7.04
CA LEU A 80 6.34 -23.42 5.87
C LEU A 80 7.27 -24.43 5.16
N VAL A 81 7.93 -25.31 5.92
CA VAL A 81 8.74 -26.41 5.35
C VAL A 81 7.83 -27.40 4.62
N GLU A 82 6.74 -27.84 5.26
CA GLU A 82 5.81 -28.82 4.68
C GLU A 82 5.13 -28.30 3.40
N THR A 83 4.81 -27.02 3.35
CA THR A 83 4.19 -26.37 2.17
C THR A 83 5.17 -26.11 1.02
N GLY A 84 6.46 -26.43 1.18
CA GLY A 84 7.48 -26.32 0.14
C GLY A 84 8.29 -25.02 0.14
N GLY A 85 8.37 -24.32 1.27
CA GLY A 85 9.20 -23.14 1.44
C GLY A 85 10.68 -23.44 1.20
N LEU A 86 11.30 -22.72 0.25
CA LEU A 86 12.71 -22.94 -0.13
C LEU A 86 13.71 -22.25 0.81
N HIS A 87 13.37 -21.06 1.28
CA HIS A 87 14.22 -20.23 2.13
C HIS A 87 13.35 -19.65 3.25
N ILE A 88 13.39 -20.30 4.42
CA ILE A 88 12.61 -19.90 5.59
C ILE A 88 13.56 -19.23 6.57
N THR A 89 13.19 -18.04 7.05
CA THR A 89 14.03 -17.24 7.94
C THR A 89 13.13 -16.45 8.87
N ILE A 90 13.47 -16.42 10.14
CA ILE A 90 12.83 -15.56 11.13
C ILE A 90 13.48 -14.20 11.02
N VAL A 91 12.67 -13.18 10.77
CA VAL A 91 13.15 -11.80 10.61
C VAL A 91 12.79 -11.03 11.87
N HIS A 92 13.81 -10.50 12.54
CA HIS A 92 13.65 -9.66 13.72
C HIS A 92 13.64 -8.19 13.33
N GLU A 93 12.90 -7.39 14.09
CA GLU A 93 12.99 -5.93 14.03
C GLU A 93 14.36 -5.53 14.63
N GLU A 94 15.15 -4.76 13.90
CA GLU A 94 16.37 -4.15 14.46
C GLU A 94 15.95 -3.02 15.41
N ASP A 95 16.49 -2.99 16.63
CA ASP A 95 16.24 -1.95 17.64
C ASP A 95 16.71 -0.55 17.18
#